data_AF-A0A1U9KTN6-F1
#
_entry.id   AF-A0A1U9KTN6-F1
#
_cell.length_a   1.000
_cell.length_b   1.000
_cell.length_c   1.000
_cell.angle_alpha   90.00
_cell.angle_beta   90.00
_cell.angle_gamma   90.00
#
_symmetry.space_group_name_H-M   'P 1'
#
loop_
_entity.id
_entity.type
_entity.pdbx_description
1 polymer ?
#
loop_
_entity_poly.entity_id
_entity_poly.type
_entity_poly.pdbx_seq_one_letter_code
_entity_poly.pdbx_strand_id
1 'polypeptide(L)'
;MEQLMAERLLAAGHRLVVYDCVSARTENLVARGATFVETPASVAWEVDVVFSMMADDVTLEDMIFGEDGIATGLSPRAIHVSCGTISCPQARRLREGHGQCGQTYVDAIILGGPAEAKAGELSILATGVNDVWVRLMPLLKCLGVVMFRTDDYFCRADQGWERASSTVGSRKEIQRA
;
A
#
# COMPACT_ATOMS: atom_id res chain seq x y z
N MET A 1 -5.56 10.41 7.45
CA MET A 1 -6.37 9.46 6.66
C MET A 1 -6.11 8.03 7.12
N GLU A 2 -4.86 7.67 7.45
CA GLU A 2 -4.46 6.31 7.85
C GLU A 2 -5.17 5.83 9.11
N GLN A 3 -5.35 6.69 10.12
CA GLN A 3 -6.07 6.33 11.35
C GLN A 3 -7.49 5.85 11.04
N LEU A 4 -8.25 6.58 10.22
CA LEU A 4 -9.63 6.22 9.88
C LEU A 4 -9.71 4.88 9.12
N MET A 5 -8.74 4.60 8.25
CA MET A 5 -8.65 3.31 7.56
C MET A 5 -8.35 2.17 8.53
N ALA A 6 -7.37 2.36 9.42
CA ALA A 6 -7.03 1.38 10.45
C ALA A 6 -8.21 1.13 11.39
N GLU A 7 -8.91 2.18 11.83
CA GLU A 7 -10.11 2.05 12.66
C GLU A 7 -11.20 1.19 12.00
N ARG A 8 -11.37 1.28 10.67
CA ARG A 8 -12.33 0.46 9.93
C ARG A 8 -11.91 -0.98 9.80
N LEU A 9 -10.63 -1.24 9.52
CA LEU A 9 -10.11 -2.61 9.50
C LEU A 9 -10.30 -3.28 10.86
N LEU A 10 -10.06 -2.54 11.95
CA LEU A 10 -10.28 -3.01 13.31
C LEU A 10 -11.77 -3.29 13.57
N ALA A 11 -12.66 -2.37 13.16
CA ALA A 11 -14.11 -2.53 13.31
C ALA A 11 -14.68 -3.70 12.48
N ALA A 12 -14.03 -4.05 11.37
CA ALA A 12 -14.36 -5.22 10.56
C ALA A 12 -13.85 -6.55 11.18
N GLY A 13 -13.18 -6.50 12.34
CA GLY A 13 -12.71 -7.67 13.06
C GLY A 13 -11.32 -8.16 12.65
N HIS A 14 -10.56 -7.38 11.88
CA HIS A 14 -9.18 -7.72 11.56
C HIS A 14 -8.27 -7.44 12.76
N ARG A 15 -7.34 -8.36 13.03
CA ARG A 15 -6.19 -8.10 13.92
C ARG A 15 -5.32 -7.03 13.27
N LEU A 16 -5.00 -5.98 14.01
CA LEU A 16 -4.09 -4.93 13.57
C LEU A 16 -2.86 -4.84 14.46
N VAL A 17 -1.71 -4.72 13.79
CA VAL A 17 -0.45 -4.30 14.38
C VAL A 17 -0.12 -2.94 13.77
N VAL A 18 0.21 -1.95 14.59
CA VAL A 18 0.33 -0.56 14.18
C VAL A 18 1.65 0.03 14.65
N TYR A 19 2.20 0.91 13.81
CA TYR A 19 3.38 1.71 14.09
C TYR A 19 3.16 3.12 13.53
N ASP A 20 3.62 4.12 14.28
CA ASP A 20 3.79 5.50 13.83
C ASP A 20 5.00 6.06 14.61
N CYS A 21 5.85 6.85 13.96
CA CYS A 21 7.00 7.47 14.63
C CYS A 21 6.56 8.43 15.76
N VAL A 22 5.32 8.93 15.69
CA VAL A 22 4.64 9.64 16.77
C VAL A 22 3.67 8.67 17.45
N SER A 23 4.16 7.95 18.46
CA SER A 23 3.40 6.91 19.18
C SER A 23 2.00 7.36 19.65
N ALA A 24 1.85 8.62 20.06
CA ALA A 24 0.56 9.20 20.48
C ALA A 24 -0.54 9.07 19.41
N ARG A 25 -0.19 9.01 18.12
CA ARG A 25 -1.16 8.79 17.02
C ARG A 25 -1.74 7.38 17.00
N THR A 26 -1.13 6.42 17.70
CA THR A 26 -1.60 5.03 17.75
C THR A 26 -2.50 4.75 18.94
N GLU A 27 -2.53 5.63 19.95
CA GLU A 27 -3.22 5.40 21.23
C GLU A 27 -4.70 5.05 21.07
N ASN A 28 -5.42 5.72 20.16
CA ASN A 28 -6.84 5.41 19.91
C ASN A 28 -7.04 3.99 19.36
N LEU A 29 -6.15 3.56 18.45
CA LEU A 29 -6.21 2.24 17.84
C LEU A 29 -5.88 1.16 18.88
N VAL A 30 -4.87 1.41 19.72
CA VAL A 30 -4.49 0.51 20.82
C VAL A 30 -5.63 0.37 21.83
N ALA A 31 -6.27 1.48 22.22
CA ALA A 31 -7.43 1.46 23.11
C ALA A 31 -8.62 0.66 22.55
N ARG A 32 -8.66 0.44 21.22
CA ARG A 32 -9.68 -0.34 20.52
C ARG A 32 -9.23 -1.78 20.21
N GLY A 33 -8.04 -2.19 20.63
CA GLY A 33 -7.54 -3.55 20.50
C GLY A 33 -6.46 -3.77 19.43
N ALA A 34 -5.93 -2.71 18.80
CA ALA A 34 -4.72 -2.85 17.98
C ALA A 34 -3.48 -3.11 18.86
N THR A 35 -2.48 -3.78 18.31
CA THR A 35 -1.19 -3.99 18.97
C THR A 35 -0.18 -2.96 18.46
N PHE A 36 0.37 -2.14 19.36
CA PHE A 36 1.46 -1.23 19.01
C PHE A 36 2.81 -1.96 19.03
N VAL A 37 3.70 -1.59 18.11
CA VAL A 37 5.10 -2.00 18.06
C VAL A 37 6.01 -0.81 17.79
N GLU A 38 7.29 -0.94 18.12
CA GLU A 38 8.23 0.19 18.11
C GLU A 38 8.94 0.40 16.76
N THR A 39 8.85 -0.56 15.83
CA THR A 39 9.52 -0.45 14.52
C THR A 39 8.65 -0.95 13.35
N PRO A 40 8.89 -0.45 12.13
CA PRO A 40 8.22 -0.94 10.92
C PRO A 40 8.49 -2.43 10.65
N ALA A 41 9.73 -2.89 10.85
CA ALA A 41 10.09 -4.30 10.76
C ALA A 41 9.28 -5.17 11.74
N SER A 42 9.02 -4.68 12.96
CA SER A 42 8.20 -5.40 13.95
C SER A 42 6.74 -5.55 13.51
N VAL A 43 6.18 -4.57 12.78
CA VAL A 43 4.85 -4.74 12.16
C VAL A 43 4.91 -5.85 11.13
N ALA A 44 5.90 -5.79 10.24
CA ALA A 44 6.04 -6.70 9.11
C ALA A 44 6.28 -8.16 9.52
N TRP A 45 6.91 -8.40 10.67
CA TRP A 45 7.14 -9.72 11.24
C TRP A 45 5.84 -10.43 11.66
N GLU A 46 4.84 -9.67 12.08
CA GLU A 46 3.63 -10.17 12.73
C GLU A 46 2.44 -10.39 11.78
N VAL A 47 2.57 -9.96 10.52
CA VAL A 47 1.44 -9.87 9.57
C VAL A 47 1.80 -10.39 8.18
N ASP A 48 0.80 -10.91 7.47
CA ASP A 48 0.98 -11.32 6.08
C ASP A 48 0.71 -10.20 5.06
N VAL A 49 0.13 -9.07 5.51
CA VAL A 49 -0.18 -7.89 4.70
C VAL A 49 0.13 -6.64 5.52
N VAL A 50 0.99 -5.76 5.00
CA VAL A 50 1.33 -4.47 5.59
C VAL A 50 0.77 -3.35 4.72
N PHE A 51 0.08 -2.40 5.34
CA PHE A 51 -0.29 -1.13 4.68
C PHE A 51 0.68 -0.04 5.13
N SER A 52 1.16 0.77 4.19
CA SER A 52 1.91 1.99 4.50
C SER A 52 1.24 3.20 3.87
N MET A 53 1.41 4.36 4.50
CA MET A 53 0.94 5.63 3.95
C MET A 53 1.91 6.73 4.38
N MET A 54 2.74 7.19 3.45
CA MET A 54 3.76 8.22 3.69
C MET A 54 3.52 9.43 2.80
N ALA A 55 3.97 10.60 3.26
CA ALA A 55 3.75 11.87 2.58
C ALA A 55 4.75 12.11 1.44
N ASP A 56 5.92 11.48 1.48
CA ASP A 56 7.01 11.69 0.55
C ASP A 56 7.83 10.42 0.31
N ASP A 57 8.55 10.41 -0.81
CA ASP A 57 9.33 9.26 -1.26
C ASP A 57 10.53 8.96 -0.35
N VAL A 58 11.16 9.96 0.27
CA VAL A 58 12.37 9.77 1.09
C VAL A 58 12.00 9.06 2.39
N THR A 59 10.97 9.57 3.08
CA THR A 59 10.45 8.93 4.30
C THR A 59 9.96 7.52 4.00
N LEU A 60 9.35 7.30 2.83
CA LEU A 60 8.91 5.97 2.43
C LEU A 60 10.08 5.02 2.16
N GLU A 61 11.12 5.44 1.43
CA GLU A 61 12.29 4.60 1.14
C GLU A 61 12.95 4.11 2.43
N ASP A 62 13.13 5.00 3.42
CA ASP A 62 13.70 4.64 4.73
C ASP A 62 12.79 3.70 5.53
N MET A 63 11.48 3.98 5.55
CA MET A 63 10.48 3.12 6.19
C MET A 63 10.44 1.70 5.61
N ILE A 64 10.75 1.53 4.32
CA ILE A 64 10.73 0.24 3.64
C ILE A 64 12.07 -0.47 3.71
N PHE A 65 13.18 0.20 3.38
CA PHE A 65 14.50 -0.41 3.18
C PHE A 65 15.57 0.02 4.17
N GLY A 66 15.24 0.86 5.16
CA GLY A 66 16.12 1.17 6.29
C GLY A 66 16.41 -0.05 7.17
N GLU A 67 17.29 0.14 8.16
CA GLU A 67 17.75 -0.92 9.06
C GLU A 67 16.59 -1.71 9.70
N ASP A 68 15.60 -0.98 10.22
CA ASP A 68 14.37 -1.53 10.81
C ASP A 68 13.16 -1.37 9.87
N GLY A 69 13.38 -1.39 8.55
CA GLY A 69 12.35 -1.18 7.55
C GLY A 69 11.38 -2.35 7.36
N ILE A 70 10.23 -2.10 6.72
CA ILE A 70 9.23 -3.13 6.43
C ILE A 70 9.84 -4.32 5.68
N ALA A 71 10.72 -4.08 4.69
CA ALA A 71 11.27 -5.14 3.86
C ALA A 71 12.18 -6.12 4.64
N THR A 72 12.74 -5.73 5.79
CA THR A 72 13.60 -6.62 6.59
C THR A 72 12.78 -7.59 7.46
N GLY A 73 11.61 -7.17 7.92
CA GLY A 73 10.70 -8.00 8.72
C GLY A 73 9.66 -8.79 7.90
N LEU A 74 9.39 -8.37 6.66
CA LEU A 74 8.30 -8.93 5.86
C LEU A 74 8.66 -10.31 5.29
N SER A 75 7.82 -11.31 5.54
CA SER A 75 7.99 -12.66 5.01
C SER A 75 8.03 -12.70 3.47
N PRO A 76 8.80 -13.60 2.82
CA PRO A 76 8.86 -13.76 1.35
C PRO A 76 7.54 -14.17 0.65
N ARG A 77 6.40 -14.17 1.34
CA ARG A 77 5.06 -14.37 0.75
C ARG A 77 4.06 -13.31 1.19
N ALA A 78 4.50 -12.39 2.03
CA ALA A 78 3.68 -11.31 2.53
C ALA A 78 3.63 -10.16 1.51
N ILE A 79 2.62 -9.31 1.68
CA ILE A 79 2.24 -8.28 0.72
C ILE A 79 2.42 -6.92 1.38
N HIS A 80 3.17 -6.04 0.74
CA HIS A 80 3.18 -4.63 1.09
C HIS A 80 2.23 -3.86 0.17
N VAL A 81 1.31 -3.11 0.76
CA VAL A 81 0.35 -2.24 0.08
C VAL A 81 0.70 -0.78 0.41
N SER A 82 1.28 -0.05 -0.54
CA SER A 82 1.52 1.39 -0.40
C SER A 82 0.25 2.17 -0.76
N CYS A 83 -0.24 2.97 0.17
CA CYS A 83 -1.45 3.78 0.02
C CYS A 83 -1.18 5.27 -0.23
N GLY A 84 0.09 5.66 -0.27
CA GLY A 84 0.52 7.04 -0.46
C GLY A 84 0.42 7.53 -1.90
N THR A 85 0.63 8.84 -2.10
CA THR A 85 0.81 9.41 -3.44
C THR A 85 2.31 9.55 -3.69
N ILE A 86 2.91 8.53 -4.30
CA ILE A 86 4.36 8.43 -4.51
C ILE A 86 4.73 8.68 -5.97
N SER A 87 6.00 8.99 -6.23
CA SER A 87 6.46 9.16 -7.61
C SER A 87 6.55 7.82 -8.36
N CYS A 88 6.49 7.88 -9.70
CA CYS A 88 6.67 6.67 -10.52
C CYS A 88 8.04 6.00 -10.34
N PRO A 89 9.18 6.74 -10.23
CA PRO A 89 10.46 6.16 -9.84
C PRO A 89 10.40 5.43 -8.51
N GLN A 90 9.74 6.00 -7.50
CA GLN A 90 9.60 5.36 -6.19
C GLN A 90 8.77 4.08 -6.25
N ALA A 91 7.64 4.09 -6.96
CA ALA A 91 6.82 2.89 -7.15
C ALA A 91 7.60 1.74 -7.82
N ARG A 92 8.46 2.06 -8.79
CA ARG A 92 9.37 1.07 -9.44
C ARG A 92 10.40 0.54 -8.45
N ARG A 93 11.05 1.43 -7.71
CA ARG A 93 12.05 1.08 -6.69
C ARG A 93 11.50 0.14 -5.62
N LEU A 94 10.28 0.41 -5.14
CA LEU A 94 9.58 -0.43 -4.17
C LEU A 94 9.28 -1.81 -4.74
N ARG A 95 8.75 -1.88 -5.96
CA ARG A 95 8.46 -3.16 -6.63
C ARG A 95 9.72 -4.01 -6.80
N GLU A 96 10.80 -3.42 -7.32
CA GLU A 96 12.06 -4.12 -7.53
C GLU A 96 12.66 -4.60 -6.21
N GLY A 97 12.69 -3.73 -5.19
CA GLY A 97 13.22 -4.08 -3.87
C GLY A 97 12.44 -5.20 -3.18
N HIS A 98 11.10 -5.13 -3.16
CA HIS A 98 10.29 -6.23 -2.64
C HIS A 98 10.49 -7.52 -3.43
N GLY A 99 10.58 -7.43 -4.76
CA GLY A 99 10.84 -8.59 -5.63
C GLY A 99 12.17 -9.28 -5.33
N GLN A 100 13.23 -8.53 -5.01
CA GLN A 100 14.53 -9.08 -4.60
C GLN A 100 14.44 -9.87 -3.27
N CYS A 101 13.51 -9.50 -2.39
CA CYS A 101 13.24 -10.19 -1.13
C CYS A 101 12.19 -11.31 -1.26
N GLY A 102 11.68 -11.58 -2.48
CA GLY A 102 10.57 -12.51 -2.71
C GLY A 102 9.21 -11.99 -2.25
N GLN A 103 9.13 -10.75 -1.77
CA GLN A 103 7.90 -10.13 -1.26
C GLN A 103 7.07 -9.58 -2.41
N THR A 104 5.78 -9.37 -2.16
CA THR A 104 4.89 -8.78 -3.16
C THR A 104 4.57 -7.32 -2.83
N TYR A 105 4.68 -6.45 -3.83
CA TYR A 105 4.33 -5.05 -3.74
C TYR A 105 3.03 -4.74 -4.50
N VAL A 106 2.15 -3.97 -3.86
CA VAL A 106 0.93 -3.42 -4.42
C VAL A 106 0.91 -1.91 -4.20
N ASP A 107 0.71 -1.17 -5.27
CA ASP A 107 0.52 0.28 -5.22
C ASP A 107 -0.98 0.57 -5.27
N ALA A 108 -1.52 1.22 -4.24
CA ALA A 108 -2.95 1.37 -4.00
C ALA A 108 -3.31 2.80 -3.61
N ILE A 109 -3.45 3.68 -4.60
CA ILE A 109 -3.79 5.09 -4.37
C ILE A 109 -5.20 5.19 -3.79
N ILE A 110 -5.31 5.88 -2.65
CA ILE A 110 -6.56 6.14 -1.95
C ILE A 110 -7.10 7.52 -2.35
N LEU A 111 -8.35 7.55 -2.80
CA LEU A 111 -9.09 8.76 -3.16
C LEU A 111 -10.33 8.90 -2.29
N GLY A 112 -10.54 10.11 -1.75
CA GLY A 112 -11.64 10.45 -0.86
C GLY A 112 -11.16 11.22 0.37
N GLY A 113 -12.09 11.81 1.11
CA GLY A 113 -11.82 12.57 2.31
C GLY A 113 -12.05 11.77 3.60
N PRO A 114 -11.93 12.43 4.77
CA PRO A 114 -12.15 11.80 6.05
C PRO A 114 -13.56 11.21 6.24
N ALA A 115 -14.59 11.81 5.62
CA ALA A 115 -15.96 11.31 5.71
C ALA A 115 -16.09 9.96 5.01
N GLU A 116 -15.59 9.87 3.78
CA GLU A 116 -15.57 8.64 2.98
C GLU A 116 -14.68 7.58 3.64
N ALA A 117 -13.53 7.97 4.21
CA ALA A 117 -12.68 7.08 4.97
C ALA A 117 -13.39 6.50 6.18
N LYS A 118 -14.18 7.30 6.90
CA LYS A 118 -14.96 6.83 8.05
C LYS A 118 -16.14 5.96 7.64
N ALA A 119 -16.74 6.20 6.48
CA ALA A 119 -17.87 5.45 5.94
C ALA A 119 -17.45 4.17 5.16
N GLY A 120 -16.18 4.07 4.78
CA GLY A 120 -15.62 3.01 3.94
C GLY A 120 -16.14 3.09 2.52
N GLU A 121 -16.16 4.32 2.02
CA GLU A 121 -16.62 4.69 0.70
C GLU A 121 -15.46 5.27 -0.12
N LEU A 122 -14.22 4.99 0.28
CA LEU A 122 -13.04 5.42 -0.45
C LEU A 122 -13.02 4.78 -1.84
N SER A 123 -12.48 5.51 -2.80
CA SER A 123 -12.15 4.95 -4.11
C SER A 123 -10.69 4.54 -4.09
N ILE A 124 -10.41 3.27 -4.38
CA ILE A 124 -9.07 2.68 -4.30
C ILE A 124 -8.64 2.28 -5.69
N LEU A 125 -7.57 2.91 -6.19
CA LEU A 125 -6.94 2.58 -7.47
C LEU A 125 -5.70 1.75 -7.20
N ALA A 126 -5.78 0.43 -7.41
CA ALA A 126 -4.72 -0.51 -7.05
C ALA A 126 -4.08 -1.19 -8.25
N THR A 127 -2.77 -1.47 -8.16
CA THR A 127 -2.02 -2.25 -9.15
C THR A 127 -1.12 -3.27 -8.48
N GLY A 128 -1.06 -4.47 -9.04
CA GLY A 128 -0.42 -5.62 -8.42
C GLY A 128 -0.50 -6.86 -9.29
N VAL A 129 0.23 -7.92 -8.91
CA VAL A 129 0.18 -9.21 -9.62
C VAL A 129 -1.16 -9.93 -9.36
N ASN A 130 -1.54 -10.87 -10.22
CA ASN A 130 -2.90 -11.47 -10.20
C ASN A 130 -3.29 -12.20 -8.91
N ASP A 131 -2.34 -12.84 -8.24
CA ASP A 131 -2.58 -13.73 -7.11
C ASP A 131 -2.81 -13.00 -5.77
N VAL A 132 -2.46 -11.71 -5.67
CA VAL A 132 -2.67 -10.93 -4.43
C VAL A 132 -4.14 -10.61 -4.15
N TRP A 133 -4.96 -10.49 -5.20
CA TRP A 133 -6.30 -9.92 -5.06
C TRP A 133 -7.21 -10.77 -4.17
N VAL A 134 -7.06 -12.09 -4.19
CA VAL A 134 -7.83 -12.99 -3.31
C VAL A 134 -7.57 -12.66 -1.83
N ARG A 135 -6.34 -12.30 -1.49
CA ARG A 135 -5.92 -11.97 -0.12
C ARG A 135 -6.22 -10.52 0.25
N LEU A 136 -6.11 -9.59 -0.70
CA LEU A 136 -6.31 -8.16 -0.45
C LEU A 136 -7.78 -7.72 -0.50
N MET A 137 -8.61 -8.36 -1.31
CA MET A 137 -9.99 -7.92 -1.52
C MET A 137 -10.82 -7.86 -0.24
N PRO A 138 -10.72 -8.81 0.71
CA PRO A 138 -11.40 -8.71 2.00
C PRO A 138 -11.02 -7.44 2.79
N LEU A 139 -9.74 -7.05 2.76
CA LEU A 139 -9.22 -5.88 3.46
C LEU A 139 -9.61 -4.57 2.75
N LEU A 140 -9.40 -4.50 1.44
CA LEU A 140 -9.66 -3.30 0.65
C LEU A 140 -11.17 -2.98 0.57
N LYS A 141 -12.04 -3.99 0.56
CA LYS A 141 -13.50 -3.78 0.57
C LYS A 141 -14.03 -3.21 1.89
N CYS A 142 -13.29 -3.32 2.99
CA CYS A 142 -13.65 -2.62 4.24
C CYS A 142 -13.45 -1.10 4.10
N LEU A 143 -12.53 -0.69 3.23
CA LEU A 143 -12.10 0.69 3.03
C LEU A 143 -12.89 1.38 1.91
N GLY A 144 -13.31 0.64 0.88
CA GLY A 144 -14.27 1.13 -0.10
C GLY A 144 -14.28 0.38 -1.43
N VAL A 145 -14.55 1.10 -2.51
CA VAL A 145 -14.68 0.56 -3.86
C VAL A 145 -13.30 0.40 -4.47
N VAL A 146 -12.97 -0.83 -4.85
CA VAL A 146 -11.66 -1.19 -5.40
C VAL A 146 -11.73 -1.28 -6.92
N MET A 147 -10.95 -0.44 -7.59
CA MET A 147 -10.64 -0.56 -9.01
C MET A 147 -9.19 -1.01 -9.11
N PHE A 148 -8.97 -2.24 -9.54
CA PHE A 148 -7.62 -2.79 -9.60
C PHE A 148 -7.25 -3.21 -11.01
N ARG A 149 -5.95 -3.13 -11.29
CA ARG A 149 -5.35 -3.64 -12.51
C ARG A 149 -4.23 -4.61 -12.19
N THR A 150 -4.04 -5.55 -13.10
CA THR A 150 -3.10 -6.65 -12.96
C THR A 150 -1.79 -6.41 -13.70
N ASP A 151 -1.71 -5.28 -14.41
CA ASP A 151 -0.57 -4.80 -15.17
C ASP A 151 0.13 -3.63 -14.46
N ASP A 152 1.09 -3.03 -15.15
CA ASP A 152 2.03 -2.07 -14.58
C ASP A 152 1.33 -0.83 -13.99
N TYR A 153 1.89 -0.41 -12.86
CA TYR A 153 1.38 0.49 -11.82
C TYR A 153 0.75 1.83 -12.27
N PHE A 154 -0.03 2.45 -11.38
CA PHE A 154 -0.61 3.78 -11.60
C PHE A 154 0.46 4.86 -11.47
N CYS A 155 1.10 5.20 -12.58
CA CYS A 155 2.03 6.32 -12.65
C CYS A 155 1.29 7.62 -12.99
N ARG A 156 1.34 8.60 -12.09
CA ARG A 156 1.02 10.00 -12.43
C ARG A 156 2.27 10.61 -13.05
N ALA A 157 2.36 10.63 -14.38
CA ALA A 157 3.38 11.45 -15.03
C ALA A 157 3.01 12.93 -14.83
N ASP A 158 4.00 13.82 -14.80
CA ASP A 158 3.83 15.27 -14.58
C ASP A 158 2.89 15.94 -15.62
N GLN A 159 2.42 15.20 -16.64
CA GLN A 159 1.50 15.64 -17.68
C GLN A 159 0.22 14.79 -17.82
N GLY A 160 -0.07 13.87 -16.90
CA GLY A 160 -1.28 13.03 -16.91
C GLY A 160 -1.02 11.57 -16.57
N TRP A 161 -2.09 10.76 -16.57
CA TRP A 161 -2.00 9.31 -16.34
C TRP A 161 -1.41 8.63 -17.57
N GLU A 162 -0.10 8.34 -17.55
CA GLU A 162 0.55 7.61 -18.65
C GLU A 162 0.60 6.11 -18.36
N ARG A 163 0.37 5.33 -19.41
CA ARG A 163 0.60 3.87 -19.38
C ARG A 163 2.10 3.62 -19.35
N ALA A 164 2.62 3.17 -18.22
CA ALA A 164 3.96 2.58 -18.16
C ALA A 164 3.90 1.16 -18.73
N SER A 165 3.92 0.98 -20.05
CA SER A 165 3.96 -0.37 -20.65
C SER A 165 5.35 -0.99 -20.51
N SER A 166 5.50 -2.09 -19.76
CA SER A 166 6.63 -3.00 -19.93
C SER A 166 6.49 -3.77 -21.26
N THR A 167 6.88 -3.12 -22.35
CA THR A 167 7.15 -3.85 -23.59
C THR A 167 8.44 -3.31 -24.19
N VAL A 168 9.53 -4.01 -23.87
CA VAL A 168 10.75 -3.97 -24.66
C VAL A 168 10.36 -4.36 -26.09
N GLY A 169 10.37 -3.38 -26.99
CA GLY A 169 10.37 -3.54 -28.44
C GLY A 169 9.09 -4.08 -29.09
N SER A 170 8.26 -3.18 -29.65
CA SER A 170 8.18 -3.00 -31.11
C SER A 170 6.88 -2.29 -31.56
N ARG A 171 7.09 -1.35 -32.48
CA ARG A 171 6.20 -0.82 -33.52
C ARG A 171 4.84 -0.21 -33.14
N LYS A 172 4.83 1.12 -33.31
CA LYS A 172 3.74 1.99 -33.76
C LYS A 172 2.61 1.25 -34.49
N GLU A 173 1.40 1.35 -33.96
CA GLU A 173 0.18 1.59 -34.76
C GLU A 173 -0.90 2.15 -33.85
N ILE A 174 -1.17 3.45 -34.03
CA ILE A 174 -2.29 4.16 -33.40
C ILE A 174 -3.51 3.89 -34.29
N GLN A 175 -4.44 3.06 -33.85
CA GLN A 175 -5.81 3.09 -34.33
C GLN A 175 -6.72 3.66 -33.26
N ARG A 176 -7.38 4.77 -33.61
CA ARG A 176 -8.48 5.38 -32.86
C ARG A 176 -9.76 4.58 -33.11
N ALA A 177 -10.49 4.28 -32.04
CA ALA A 177 -11.94 4.22 -32.00
C ALA A 177 -12.38 4.74 -30.64
#